data_AF-A0A956IZJ1-F1
#
_entry.id   AF-A0A956IZJ1-F1
#
_cell.length_a   1.000
_cell.length_b   1.000
_cell.length_c   1.000
_cell.angle_alpha   90.00
_cell.angle_beta   90.00
_cell.angle_gamma   90.00
#
_symmetry.space_group_name_H-M   'P 1'
#
loop_
_entity.id
_entity.type
_entity.pdbx_description
1 polymer ?
#
loop_
_entity_poly.entity_id
_entity_poly.type
_entity_poly.pdbx_seq_one_letter_code
_entity_poly.pdbx_strand_id
1 'polypeptide(L)'
;PVDLNGTKNRRASWAEHRGRLDTSVDYKEKVRFVLSMDLLDGTLWGDNGTFGGSPSTVTGSTVAASNPNNAKVGVGFRGGDDQLDPDNYGYVLVPNDAVFVRHVYGELNLPIGLLRIGRQPTSDGANVLVNSGRSFANRFGYANRGDYTDRVLFATKPLEGFKPEEQRDRSRDRGLFFITFYDRVVGHDPQLFGDDYHSLGFVVRMLRPEPTQRQSLEVQANYAHRWSSEYDTNTNVLGLRTIFNVDKFTIGFEGNGILGRTREVSEALALINSDPIIRQRVSQWGGRAVARWDEPKWTAYLEFDYASGDRDPNPGTDLTQMLFSEDTNVGLLMFERILAFESARTAAAGVELLQRLGASTFPSERTDTEGSFTNALAIFPQFDLKPKDNLLFRGGVLMAWAPDGLVDPIQSLRFRDGVAIEDDLVNYNGGKPGNFYGVELDGRFQWKFEEHFYFDLESAILFPGDAFYDENGQAARSVLVQGRSTFLF
;
A
#
# COMPACT_ATOMS: atom_id res chain seq x y z
N PRO A 1 -3.15 6.90 -21.24
CA PRO A 1 -2.23 7.94 -20.71
C PRO A 1 -2.31 7.88 -19.19
N VAL A 2 -1.26 8.20 -18.45
CA VAL A 2 -1.37 8.20 -16.98
C VAL A 2 -2.18 9.40 -16.51
N ASP A 3 -1.96 10.55 -17.14
CA ASP A 3 -2.82 11.72 -17.01
C ASP A 3 -4.03 11.56 -17.94
N LEU A 4 -5.22 11.35 -17.38
CA LEU A 4 -6.44 11.08 -18.16
C LEU A 4 -6.98 12.31 -18.89
N ASN A 5 -6.65 13.50 -18.39
CA ASN A 5 -7.22 14.78 -18.83
C ASN A 5 -6.17 15.71 -19.43
N GLY A 6 -4.92 15.53 -19.07
CA GLY A 6 -3.80 16.30 -19.59
C GLY A 6 -3.45 16.00 -21.04
N THR A 7 -2.98 17.04 -21.72
CA THR A 7 -2.34 16.92 -23.04
C THR A 7 -0.84 16.63 -22.94
N LYS A 8 -0.24 16.92 -21.78
CA LYS A 8 1.14 16.62 -21.40
C LYS A 8 1.12 15.25 -20.72
N ASN A 9 2.04 14.32 -21.03
CA ASN A 9 2.10 12.93 -20.50
C ASN A 9 1.20 11.86 -21.13
N ARG A 10 0.95 11.95 -22.43
CA ARG A 10 0.15 10.92 -23.11
C ARG A 10 0.79 9.52 -23.12
N ARG A 11 2.12 9.44 -23.02
CA ARG A 11 2.91 8.22 -23.05
C ARG A 11 4.08 8.34 -22.08
N ALA A 12 4.33 7.30 -21.32
CA ALA A 12 5.51 7.16 -20.49
C ALA A 12 5.97 5.70 -20.55
N SER A 13 7.29 5.49 -20.52
CA SER A 13 7.89 4.15 -20.52
C SER A 13 9.24 4.23 -19.85
N TRP A 14 9.54 3.28 -18.98
CA TRP A 14 10.84 3.12 -18.36
C TRP A 14 11.06 1.65 -18.03
N ALA A 15 12.30 1.32 -17.68
CA ALA A 15 12.68 0.02 -17.17
C ALA A 15 13.37 0.23 -15.83
N GLU A 16 13.05 -0.61 -14.86
CA GLU A 16 13.63 -0.59 -13.52
C GLU A 16 14.14 -1.97 -13.14
N HIS A 17 14.99 -2.02 -12.13
CA HIS A 17 15.45 -3.28 -11.54
C HIS A 17 15.33 -3.26 -10.02
N ARG A 18 15.44 -4.45 -9.42
CA ARG A 18 15.49 -4.65 -7.97
C ARG A 18 16.18 -5.97 -7.66
N GLY A 19 17.10 -5.96 -6.70
CA GLY A 19 17.60 -7.16 -6.04
C GLY A 19 17.06 -7.23 -4.62
N ARG A 20 16.44 -8.35 -4.22
CA ARG A 20 16.05 -8.57 -2.83
C ARG A 20 16.88 -9.69 -2.23
N LEU A 21 17.45 -9.44 -1.06
CA LEU A 21 18.20 -10.42 -0.28
C LEU A 21 17.49 -10.67 1.04
N ASP A 22 17.02 -11.89 1.23
CA ASP A 22 16.47 -12.40 2.48
C ASP A 22 17.46 -13.40 3.09
N THR A 23 17.92 -13.16 4.32
CA THR A 23 18.89 -14.02 5.00
C THR A 23 18.47 -14.27 6.44
N SER A 24 18.64 -15.51 6.90
CA SER A 24 18.52 -15.82 8.32
C SER A 24 19.65 -16.73 8.80
N VAL A 25 20.12 -16.48 10.02
CA VAL A 25 21.14 -17.30 10.69
C VAL A 25 20.52 -17.87 11.95
N ASP A 26 20.54 -19.19 12.09
CA ASP A 26 19.97 -19.93 13.20
C ASP A 26 21.08 -20.56 14.06
N TYR A 27 21.02 -20.36 15.38
CA TYR A 27 21.90 -21.01 16.35
C TYR A 27 21.09 -21.95 17.26
N LYS A 28 21.32 -23.26 17.08
CA LYS A 28 20.73 -24.34 17.87
C LYS A 28 19.20 -24.26 18.03
N GLU A 29 18.50 -23.72 17.03
CA GLU A 29 17.04 -23.49 17.03
C GLU A 29 16.52 -22.64 18.20
N LYS A 30 17.43 -21.99 18.94
CA LYS A 30 17.12 -21.16 20.11
C LYS A 30 17.17 -19.69 19.76
N VAL A 31 18.16 -19.29 18.99
CA VAL A 31 18.37 -17.90 18.58
C VAL A 31 18.39 -17.85 17.07
N ARG A 32 17.57 -16.99 16.49
CA ARG A 32 17.57 -16.72 15.05
C ARG A 32 17.76 -15.24 14.81
N PHE A 33 18.62 -14.90 13.87
CA PHE A 33 18.75 -13.54 13.35
C PHE A 33 18.18 -13.50 11.94
N VAL A 34 17.37 -12.49 11.63
CA VAL A 34 16.71 -12.34 10.33
C VAL A 34 17.00 -10.95 9.77
N LEU A 35 17.42 -10.91 8.50
CA LEU A 35 17.74 -9.71 7.73
C LEU A 35 17.06 -9.78 6.37
N SER A 36 16.45 -8.67 5.95
CA SER A 36 16.01 -8.46 4.58
C SER A 36 16.40 -7.08 4.11
N MET A 37 16.93 -7.00 2.89
CA MET A 37 17.30 -5.75 2.25
C MET A 37 16.95 -5.76 0.76
N ASP A 38 16.56 -4.60 0.26
CA ASP A 38 16.41 -4.33 -1.16
C ASP A 38 17.63 -3.55 -1.67
N LEU A 39 18.10 -3.92 -2.85
CA LEU A 39 19.20 -3.33 -3.59
C LEU A 39 18.67 -2.75 -4.89
N LEU A 40 18.95 -1.47 -5.12
CA LEU A 40 18.57 -0.72 -6.31
C LEU A 40 17.05 -0.76 -6.62
N ASP A 41 16.19 -0.91 -5.61
CA ASP A 41 14.73 -0.99 -5.76
C ASP A 41 14.16 0.21 -6.51
N GLY A 42 13.51 -0.03 -7.65
CA GLY A 42 12.94 1.02 -8.51
C GLY A 42 13.98 1.86 -9.26
N THR A 43 15.27 1.49 -9.22
CA THR A 43 16.31 2.21 -9.94
C THR A 43 16.15 1.99 -11.43
N LEU A 44 16.19 3.10 -12.17
CA LEU A 44 16.07 3.09 -13.62
C LEU A 44 17.25 2.42 -14.30
N TRP A 45 16.96 1.58 -15.29
CA TRP A 45 17.97 0.88 -16.07
C TRP A 45 18.60 1.80 -17.13
N GLY A 46 19.90 2.11 -16.95
CA GLY A 46 20.68 2.94 -17.89
C GLY A 46 21.33 4.16 -17.23
N ASP A 47 21.90 5.05 -18.04
CA ASP A 47 22.33 6.39 -17.62
C ASP A 47 21.14 7.34 -17.70
N ASN A 48 20.64 7.80 -16.54
CA ASN A 48 19.37 8.53 -16.47
C ASN A 48 19.58 10.02 -16.20
N GLY A 49 20.55 10.65 -16.86
CA GLY A 49 20.62 12.11 -17.02
C GLY A 49 19.30 12.70 -17.56
N THR A 50 19.10 14.01 -17.34
CA THR A 50 17.80 14.63 -17.03
C THR A 50 16.64 14.51 -18.03
N PHE A 51 15.48 14.02 -17.55
CA PHE A 51 14.16 14.52 -17.97
C PHE A 51 13.49 15.26 -16.79
N GLY A 52 13.46 16.60 -16.86
CA GLY A 52 12.87 17.54 -15.87
C GLY A 52 13.84 18.30 -14.95
N GLY A 53 14.96 17.68 -14.53
CA GLY A 53 15.97 18.25 -13.59
C GLY A 53 16.00 17.56 -12.21
N SER A 54 17.10 17.51 -11.42
CA SER A 54 18.34 16.75 -11.70
C SER A 54 18.34 15.41 -10.92
N PRO A 55 18.65 14.31 -11.60
CA PRO A 55 19.86 13.57 -11.27
C PRO A 55 20.82 13.52 -12.47
N SER A 56 22.11 13.81 -12.25
CA SER A 56 23.15 13.80 -13.28
C SER A 56 24.32 12.90 -12.89
N THR A 57 24.83 12.08 -13.81
CA THR A 57 26.22 11.60 -13.76
C THR A 57 26.99 12.21 -14.93
N VAL A 58 27.93 13.11 -14.62
CA VAL A 58 28.95 13.57 -15.58
C VAL A 58 30.30 13.22 -14.98
N THR A 59 30.93 12.15 -15.42
CA THR A 59 32.32 11.87 -15.01
C THR A 59 33.22 11.63 -16.21
N GLY A 60 33.50 12.70 -16.95
CA GLY A 60 34.69 12.75 -17.80
C GLY A 60 34.62 13.81 -18.88
N SER A 61 35.75 14.45 -19.15
CA SER A 61 36.00 15.28 -20.35
C SER A 61 35.95 14.48 -21.67
N THR A 62 35.41 13.26 -21.66
CA THR A 62 35.39 12.29 -22.75
C THR A 62 34.03 11.60 -22.77
N VAL A 63 33.34 11.67 -23.91
CA VAL A 63 31.99 11.11 -24.19
C VAL A 63 31.91 9.57 -24.02
N ALA A 64 33.03 8.90 -23.72
CA ALA A 64 33.16 7.45 -23.69
C ALA A 64 33.10 6.80 -22.29
N ALA A 65 33.00 7.58 -21.21
CA ALA A 65 32.97 7.06 -19.84
C ALA A 65 31.93 7.81 -19.00
N SER A 66 30.69 7.32 -18.99
CA SER A 66 29.64 7.75 -18.04
C SER A 66 29.26 6.58 -17.15
N ASN A 67 29.07 6.86 -15.86
CA ASN A 67 28.49 5.91 -14.92
C ASN A 67 26.98 6.15 -14.84
N PRO A 68 26.14 5.12 -14.64
CA PRO A 68 24.71 5.31 -14.39
C PRO A 68 24.49 6.05 -13.06
N ASN A 69 23.44 6.86 -13.00
CA ASN A 69 23.01 7.52 -11.77
C ASN A 69 22.05 6.63 -10.96
N ASN A 70 21.82 6.97 -9.69
CA ASN A 70 20.86 6.29 -8.84
C ASN A 70 19.55 7.09 -8.78
N ALA A 71 18.73 6.93 -9.81
CA ALA A 71 17.48 7.67 -9.97
C ALA A 71 16.28 6.71 -10.13
N LYS A 72 15.13 7.15 -9.63
CA LYS A 72 13.83 6.52 -9.86
C LYS A 72 12.84 7.52 -10.46
N VAL A 73 11.72 7.02 -10.97
CA VAL A 73 10.58 7.88 -11.38
C VAL A 73 9.81 8.31 -10.13
N GLY A 74 9.49 9.60 -10.03
CA GLY A 74 8.61 10.16 -9.01
C GLY A 74 7.76 11.28 -9.59
N VAL A 75 6.79 11.81 -8.83
CA VAL A 75 6.02 12.99 -9.22
C VAL A 75 6.70 14.24 -8.65
N GLY A 76 6.85 15.28 -9.48
CA GLY A 76 7.46 16.54 -9.07
C GLY A 76 7.17 17.68 -10.02
N PHE A 77 7.59 18.88 -9.64
CA PHE A 77 7.36 20.11 -10.38
C PHE A 77 8.14 20.12 -11.70
N ARG A 78 7.50 20.50 -12.80
CA ARG A 78 8.08 20.44 -14.15
C ARG A 78 8.31 21.81 -14.79
N GLY A 79 8.03 22.88 -14.05
CA GLY A 79 7.97 24.22 -14.60
C GLY A 79 6.54 24.63 -14.93
N GLY A 80 6.32 25.94 -14.93
CA GLY A 80 5.02 26.58 -14.96
C GLY A 80 5.08 27.87 -14.14
N ASP A 81 4.06 28.71 -14.28
CA ASP A 81 4.02 30.01 -13.59
C ASP A 81 3.51 29.88 -12.14
N ASP A 82 2.80 28.80 -11.81
CA ASP A 82 2.26 28.52 -10.47
C ASP A 82 2.65 27.12 -9.97
N GLN A 83 3.35 27.06 -8.83
CA GLN A 83 3.70 25.80 -8.14
C GLN A 83 2.56 25.26 -7.27
N LEU A 84 1.45 26.00 -7.13
CA LEU A 84 0.27 25.54 -6.41
C LEU A 84 -0.75 24.88 -7.35
N ASP A 85 -0.47 24.87 -8.65
CA ASP A 85 -1.29 24.24 -9.69
C ASP A 85 -0.81 22.79 -9.92
N PRO A 86 -1.63 21.76 -9.61
CA PRO A 86 -1.30 20.35 -9.81
C PRO A 86 -0.97 19.98 -11.27
N ASP A 87 -1.46 20.74 -12.26
CA ASP A 87 -1.18 20.48 -13.68
C ASP A 87 0.26 20.81 -14.09
N ASN A 88 1.00 21.55 -13.25
CA ASN A 88 2.43 21.80 -13.42
C ASN A 88 3.30 20.69 -12.82
N TYR A 89 2.69 19.65 -12.24
CA TYR A 89 3.37 18.47 -11.71
C TYR A 89 3.23 17.25 -12.62
N GLY A 90 4.16 16.31 -12.50
CA GLY A 90 4.04 14.98 -13.08
C GLY A 90 5.35 14.20 -12.96
N TYR A 91 5.51 13.11 -13.71
CA TYR A 91 6.73 12.32 -13.69
C TYR A 91 8.00 13.15 -13.95
N VAL A 92 8.93 13.05 -13.01
CA VAL A 92 10.31 13.56 -13.04
C VAL A 92 11.25 12.48 -12.51
N LEU A 93 12.55 12.72 -12.64
CA LEU A 93 13.56 11.87 -12.02
C LEU A 93 13.88 12.36 -10.61
N VAL A 94 13.79 11.47 -9.63
CA VAL A 94 14.13 11.77 -8.23
C VAL A 94 15.28 10.87 -7.75
N PRO A 95 16.08 11.32 -6.76
CA PRO A 95 17.09 10.47 -6.14
C PRO A 95 16.50 9.16 -5.62
N ASN A 96 17.24 8.07 -5.74
CA ASN A 96 16.87 6.78 -5.16
C ASN A 96 17.84 6.34 -4.05
N ASP A 97 17.37 5.48 -3.16
CA ASP A 97 18.21 4.77 -2.19
C ASP A 97 18.78 3.52 -2.83
N ALA A 98 20.11 3.41 -2.89
CA ALA A 98 20.75 2.22 -3.48
C ALA A 98 20.52 0.96 -2.64
N VAL A 99 20.35 1.13 -1.33
CA VAL A 99 20.13 0.04 -0.37
C VAL A 99 19.05 0.47 0.60
N PHE A 100 18.01 -0.36 0.74
CA PHE A 100 16.96 -0.17 1.72
C PHE A 100 16.87 -1.39 2.64
N VAL A 101 17.05 -1.17 3.95
CA VAL A 101 16.93 -2.24 4.95
C VAL A 101 15.46 -2.37 5.36
N ARG A 102 14.81 -3.43 4.87
CA ARG A 102 13.39 -3.72 5.15
C ARG A 102 13.20 -4.11 6.61
N HIS A 103 13.92 -5.13 7.05
CA HIS A 103 13.79 -5.62 8.42
C HIS A 103 15.06 -6.28 8.94
N VAL A 104 15.30 -6.09 10.25
CA VAL A 104 16.41 -6.68 11.01
C VAL A 104 15.91 -6.97 12.41
N TYR A 105 15.84 -8.25 12.77
CA TYR A 105 15.34 -8.64 14.08
C TYR A 105 15.94 -9.96 14.57
N GLY A 106 15.95 -10.13 15.89
CA GLY A 106 16.27 -11.37 16.56
C GLY A 106 15.01 -12.11 17.02
N GLU A 107 15.03 -13.44 16.94
CA GLU A 107 14.07 -14.34 17.58
C GLU A 107 14.77 -15.16 18.66
N LEU A 108 14.09 -15.32 19.79
CA LEU A 108 14.48 -16.19 20.89
C LEU A 108 13.34 -17.18 21.16
N ASN A 109 13.62 -18.47 20.90
CA ASN A 109 12.69 -19.56 21.16
C ASN A 109 12.77 -19.97 22.64
N LEU A 110 11.73 -19.62 23.40
CA LEU A 110 11.60 -19.89 24.83
C LEU A 110 10.74 -21.15 25.06
N PRO A 111 10.83 -21.81 26.23
CA PRO A 111 10.03 -23.00 26.52
C PRO A 111 8.52 -22.80 26.43
N ILE A 112 8.06 -21.56 26.59
CA ILE A 112 6.64 -21.18 26.62
C ILE A 112 6.25 -20.24 25.48
N GLY A 113 7.13 -19.97 24.51
CA GLY A 113 6.80 -19.03 23.43
C GLY A 113 8.00 -18.54 22.63
N LEU A 114 7.76 -17.56 21.78
CA LEU A 114 8.73 -16.90 20.91
C LEU A 114 8.80 -15.43 21.31
N LEU A 115 10.00 -14.94 21.63
CA LEU A 115 10.28 -13.51 21.78
C LEU A 115 10.95 -13.00 20.51
N ARG A 116 10.49 -11.88 19.97
CA ARG A 116 11.05 -11.24 18.78
C ARG A 116 11.29 -9.77 19.03
N ILE A 117 12.47 -9.27 18.67
CA ILE A 117 12.89 -7.89 18.94
C ILE A 117 13.61 -7.32 17.72
N GLY A 118 13.18 -6.14 17.27
CA GLY A 118 13.80 -5.38 16.18
C GLY A 118 12.77 -4.89 15.16
N ARG A 119 13.27 -4.38 14.03
CA ARG A 119 12.43 -4.03 12.88
C ARG A 119 11.93 -5.28 12.22
N GLN A 120 10.63 -5.48 12.11
CA GLN A 120 10.02 -6.71 11.63
C GLN A 120 8.74 -6.42 10.82
N PRO A 121 8.27 -7.37 9.97
CA PRO A 121 6.99 -7.23 9.28
C PRO A 121 5.84 -6.99 10.26
N THR A 122 4.95 -6.04 9.95
CA THR A 122 3.78 -5.75 10.78
C THR A 122 2.79 -6.92 10.80
N SER A 123 2.71 -7.66 9.69
CA SER A 123 1.95 -8.89 9.51
C SER A 123 2.76 -9.96 8.76
N ASP A 124 2.44 -11.24 9.01
CA ASP A 124 2.94 -12.36 8.21
C ASP A 124 1.99 -12.60 7.02
N GLY A 125 1.99 -11.72 6.01
CA GLY A 125 1.18 -11.90 4.81
C GLY A 125 0.80 -10.60 4.08
N ALA A 126 -0.15 -10.70 3.17
CA ALA A 126 -0.85 -9.56 2.59
C ALA A 126 -2.21 -9.43 3.29
N ASN A 127 -2.40 -8.32 3.98
CA ASN A 127 -3.66 -7.91 4.59
C ASN A 127 -4.08 -6.57 3.98
N VAL A 128 -5.36 -6.22 4.15
CA VAL A 128 -5.94 -4.94 3.74
C VAL A 128 -5.18 -3.77 4.35
N LEU A 129 -4.89 -3.78 5.65
CA LEU A 129 -4.19 -2.67 6.31
C LEU A 129 -2.66 -2.73 6.23
N VAL A 130 -2.10 -3.93 6.12
CA VAL A 130 -0.65 -4.15 6.25
C VAL A 130 -0.18 -5.30 5.37
N ASN A 131 0.88 -5.11 4.61
CA ASN A 131 1.39 -6.10 3.70
C ASN A 131 2.91 -6.28 3.89
N SER A 132 3.37 -7.52 4.02
CA SER A 132 4.80 -7.82 4.17
C SER A 132 5.67 -7.45 2.96
N GLY A 133 5.04 -7.06 1.85
CA GLY A 133 5.70 -6.62 0.61
C GLY A 133 6.34 -7.74 -0.19
N ARG A 134 5.94 -9.00 0.03
CA ARG A 134 6.48 -10.15 -0.69
C ARG A 134 5.97 -10.17 -2.13
N SER A 135 6.90 -10.19 -3.10
CA SER A 135 6.64 -9.95 -4.52
C SER A 135 5.66 -10.89 -5.23
N PHE A 136 5.24 -11.98 -4.58
CA PHE A 136 4.33 -13.01 -5.13
C PHE A 136 2.93 -13.01 -4.51
N ALA A 137 2.63 -12.07 -3.60
CA ALA A 137 1.32 -12.03 -2.95
C ALA A 137 0.20 -11.52 -3.89
N ASN A 138 0.53 -10.65 -4.84
CA ASN A 138 -0.45 -9.96 -5.68
C ASN A 138 -0.80 -10.75 -6.96
N ARG A 139 -2.08 -10.67 -7.35
CA ARG A 139 -2.58 -11.36 -8.54
C ARG A 139 -2.20 -10.65 -9.84
N PHE A 140 -2.14 -9.32 -9.79
CA PHE A 140 -1.61 -8.42 -10.81
C PHE A 140 -0.59 -7.49 -10.15
N GLY A 141 0.42 -7.04 -10.90
CA GLY A 141 1.42 -6.13 -10.37
C GLY A 141 2.45 -6.82 -9.47
N TYR A 142 3.19 -6.04 -8.68
CA TYR A 142 4.15 -6.51 -7.68
C TYR A 142 4.00 -5.71 -6.41
N ALA A 143 4.41 -6.31 -5.31
CA ALA A 143 4.62 -5.59 -4.06
C ALA A 143 5.99 -4.89 -4.05
N ASN A 144 6.01 -3.68 -3.51
CA ASN A 144 7.16 -2.81 -3.28
C ASN A 144 7.87 -3.21 -1.97
N ARG A 145 7.84 -2.31 -0.99
CA ARG A 145 8.62 -2.37 0.24
C ARG A 145 7.87 -3.07 1.37
N GLY A 146 6.57 -2.94 1.47
CA GLY A 146 5.78 -3.52 2.53
C GLY A 146 5.93 -2.80 3.86
N ASP A 147 5.05 -3.18 4.80
CA ASP A 147 4.86 -2.54 6.09
C ASP A 147 5.72 -3.17 7.18
N TYR A 148 6.55 -2.34 7.81
CA TYR A 148 7.45 -2.72 8.88
C TYR A 148 7.25 -1.85 10.11
N THR A 149 7.56 -2.44 11.26
CA THR A 149 7.55 -1.72 12.54
C THR A 149 8.73 -2.15 13.40
N ASP A 150 9.24 -1.20 14.18
CA ASP A 150 10.17 -1.49 15.27
C ASP A 150 9.34 -2.00 16.46
N ARG A 151 9.53 -3.28 16.80
CA ARG A 151 8.59 -4.01 17.67
C ARG A 151 9.30 -4.97 18.63
N VAL A 152 8.77 -5.04 19.84
CA VAL A 152 8.98 -6.16 20.79
C VAL A 152 7.71 -7.00 20.78
N LEU A 153 7.82 -8.28 20.46
CA LEU A 153 6.70 -9.20 20.32
C LEU A 153 6.94 -10.47 21.12
N PHE A 154 5.92 -10.92 21.84
CA PHE A 154 5.90 -12.23 22.47
C PHE A 154 4.70 -13.03 21.96
N ALA A 155 4.96 -14.21 21.40
CA ALA A 155 3.95 -15.15 20.93
C ALA A 155 3.99 -16.43 21.75
N THR A 156 2.83 -16.94 22.16
CA THR A 156 2.70 -18.20 22.91
C THR A 156 1.52 -19.01 22.41
N LYS A 157 1.51 -20.30 22.72
CA LYS A 157 0.32 -21.15 22.58
C LYS A 157 -0.22 -21.44 23.98
N PRO A 158 -1.20 -20.66 24.48
CA PRO A 158 -1.62 -20.75 25.89
C PRO A 158 -2.10 -22.16 26.27
N LEU A 159 -2.77 -22.86 25.33
CA LEU A 159 -3.27 -24.22 25.55
C LEU A 159 -2.17 -25.27 25.70
N GLU A 160 -0.99 -25.05 25.10
CA GLU A 160 0.15 -25.94 25.24
C GLU A 160 0.80 -25.79 26.62
N GLY A 161 0.65 -24.64 27.27
CA GLY A 161 1.15 -24.42 28.64
C GLY A 161 0.55 -25.39 29.68
N PHE A 162 -0.69 -25.85 29.45
CA PHE A 162 -1.38 -26.81 30.33
C PHE A 162 -1.01 -28.27 30.08
N LYS A 163 -0.28 -28.58 29.01
CA LYS A 163 0.17 -29.94 28.70
C LYS A 163 1.54 -30.23 29.33
N PRO A 164 1.83 -31.51 29.67
CA PRO A 164 3.19 -31.95 29.99
C PRO A 164 4.17 -31.56 28.87
N GLU A 165 5.42 -31.22 29.22
CA GLU A 165 6.39 -30.67 28.26
C GLU A 165 6.56 -31.54 27.00
N GLU A 166 6.56 -32.86 27.16
CA GLU A 166 6.71 -33.86 26.11
C GLU A 166 5.52 -33.88 25.11
N GLN A 167 4.35 -33.38 25.52
CA GLN A 167 3.13 -33.36 24.71
C GLN A 167 2.83 -31.98 24.11
N ARG A 168 3.69 -30.99 24.37
CA ARG A 168 3.51 -29.62 23.86
C ARG A 168 3.81 -29.56 22.38
N ASP A 169 2.85 -29.09 21.62
CA ASP A 169 3.03 -28.83 20.20
C ASP A 169 3.72 -27.47 19.99
N ARG A 170 5.02 -27.50 19.70
CA ARG A 170 5.86 -26.33 19.44
C ARG A 170 5.85 -25.86 17.97
N SER A 171 5.08 -26.51 17.10
CA SER A 171 5.01 -26.13 15.69
C SER A 171 4.50 -24.69 15.50
N ARG A 172 4.87 -24.02 14.41
CA ARG A 172 4.38 -22.67 14.08
C ARG A 172 3.17 -22.70 13.14
N ASP A 173 2.73 -23.87 12.70
CA ASP A 173 1.78 -24.07 11.60
C ASP A 173 0.37 -24.50 12.06
N ARG A 174 0.19 -24.84 13.34
CA ARG A 174 -1.09 -25.28 13.89
C ARG A 174 -1.30 -24.87 15.35
N GLY A 175 -2.55 -24.77 15.76
CA GLY A 175 -2.95 -24.48 17.14
C GLY A 175 -3.49 -23.07 17.34
N LEU A 176 -3.72 -22.73 18.62
CA LEU A 176 -4.16 -21.40 19.06
C LEU A 176 -2.96 -20.62 19.57
N PHE A 177 -2.70 -19.49 18.94
CA PHE A 177 -1.64 -18.55 19.26
C PHE A 177 -2.24 -17.31 19.92
N PHE A 178 -1.58 -16.85 20.98
CA PHE A 178 -1.77 -15.54 21.58
C PHE A 178 -0.47 -14.76 21.43
N ILE A 179 -0.57 -13.57 20.85
CA ILE A 179 0.56 -12.70 20.57
C ILE A 179 0.28 -11.37 21.26
N THR A 180 1.29 -10.83 21.94
CA THR A 180 1.28 -9.46 22.47
C THR A 180 2.48 -8.73 21.90
N PHE A 181 2.32 -7.44 21.61
CA PHE A 181 3.39 -6.63 21.06
C PHE A 181 3.34 -5.18 21.51
N TYR A 182 4.51 -4.56 21.53
CA TYR A 182 4.68 -3.12 21.70
C TYR A 182 5.49 -2.59 20.52
N ASP A 183 4.96 -1.54 19.90
CA ASP A 183 5.53 -0.86 18.75
C ASP A 183 5.92 0.57 19.13
N ARG A 184 7.05 1.02 18.57
CA ARG A 184 7.48 2.41 18.60
C ARG A 184 7.76 2.84 17.17
N VAL A 185 7.05 3.85 16.69
CA VAL A 185 7.25 4.45 15.37
C VAL A 185 7.85 5.83 15.59
N VAL A 186 9.10 6.00 15.16
CA VAL A 186 9.85 7.25 15.35
C VAL A 186 9.49 8.23 14.24
N GLY A 187 8.97 9.39 14.61
CA GLY A 187 8.48 10.40 13.66
C GLY A 187 9.59 11.31 13.12
N HIS A 188 10.47 11.81 14.00
CA HIS A 188 11.46 12.82 13.63
C HIS A 188 12.83 12.59 14.28
N ASP A 189 12.95 12.79 15.60
CA ASP A 189 14.22 12.68 16.32
C ASP A 189 14.17 11.52 17.33
N PRO A 190 15.05 10.50 17.22
CA PRO A 190 15.06 9.37 18.15
C PRO A 190 15.31 9.76 19.62
N GLN A 191 15.79 10.98 19.89
CA GLN A 191 16.07 11.51 21.22
C GLN A 191 14.89 12.27 21.85
N LEU A 192 13.92 12.71 21.04
CA LEU A 192 12.67 13.24 21.52
C LEU A 192 11.71 12.06 21.71
N PHE A 193 11.16 11.91 22.92
CA PHE A 193 10.28 10.79 23.26
C PHE A 193 8.79 11.17 23.13
N GLY A 194 8.48 12.43 22.83
CA GLY A 194 7.11 12.99 22.87
C GLY A 194 6.41 13.10 21.51
N ASP A 195 7.18 13.02 20.41
CA ASP A 195 6.74 13.03 19.01
C ASP A 195 6.47 11.63 18.46
N ASP A 196 6.90 10.59 19.16
CA ASP A 196 6.75 9.21 18.70
C ASP A 196 5.32 8.68 18.83
N TYR A 197 4.91 7.88 17.85
CA TYR A 197 3.72 7.05 17.96
C TYR A 197 4.06 5.75 18.67
N HIS A 198 3.29 5.45 19.71
CA HIS A 198 3.39 4.19 20.45
C HIS A 198 2.19 3.31 20.12
N SER A 199 2.37 2.00 20.12
CA SER A 199 1.23 1.08 20.05
C SER A 199 1.42 -0.14 20.95
N LEU A 200 0.33 -0.56 21.59
CA LEU A 200 0.26 -1.80 22.36
C LEU A 200 -0.87 -2.64 21.77
N GLY A 201 -0.60 -3.90 21.44
CA GLY A 201 -1.60 -4.72 20.79
C GLY A 201 -1.51 -6.19 21.11
N PHE A 202 -2.57 -6.90 20.72
CA PHE A 202 -2.74 -8.32 20.90
C PHE A 202 -3.28 -8.95 19.61
N VAL A 203 -2.85 -10.18 19.32
CA VAL A 203 -3.38 -11.00 18.23
C VAL A 203 -3.76 -12.37 18.79
N VAL A 204 -4.97 -12.81 18.47
CA VAL A 204 -5.40 -14.19 18.67
C VAL A 204 -5.48 -14.84 17.29
N ARG A 205 -4.71 -15.89 17.07
CA ARG A 205 -4.68 -16.61 15.78
C ARG A 205 -4.89 -18.09 15.99
N MET A 206 -5.73 -18.67 15.17
CA MET A 206 -6.08 -20.08 15.20
C MET A 206 -5.80 -20.69 13.84
N LEU A 207 -4.91 -21.69 13.82
CA LEU A 207 -4.54 -22.44 12.62
C LEU A 207 -4.97 -23.90 12.81
N ARG A 208 -5.84 -24.39 11.94
CA ARG A 208 -6.25 -25.80 11.86
C ARG A 208 -6.01 -26.32 10.44
N PRO A 209 -4.77 -26.75 10.12
CA PRO A 209 -4.53 -27.51 8.90
C PRO A 209 -5.07 -28.94 9.06
N GLU A 210 -5.91 -29.45 8.15
CA GLU A 210 -6.20 -30.90 8.14
C GLU A 210 -5.05 -31.69 7.49
N PRO A 211 -4.69 -32.87 8.03
CA PRO A 211 -3.65 -33.73 7.48
C PRO A 211 -3.88 -34.18 6.03
N THR A 212 -5.14 -34.21 5.57
CA THR A 212 -5.53 -34.65 4.24
C THR A 212 -5.74 -33.49 3.25
N GLN A 213 -5.50 -32.24 3.68
CA GLN A 213 -5.79 -31.01 2.92
C GLN A 213 -7.24 -30.83 2.45
N ARG A 214 -8.18 -31.68 2.88
CA ARG A 214 -9.59 -31.55 2.47
C ARG A 214 -10.25 -30.32 3.07
N GLN A 215 -9.92 -29.97 4.32
CA GLN A 215 -10.38 -28.74 4.94
C GLN A 215 -9.26 -28.03 5.68
N SER A 216 -9.26 -26.72 5.67
CA SER A 216 -8.43 -25.96 6.62
C SER A 216 -9.12 -24.68 7.03
N LEU A 217 -8.84 -24.27 8.26
CA LEU A 217 -9.37 -23.06 8.84
C LEU A 217 -8.23 -22.23 9.44
N GLU A 218 -8.18 -20.98 9.03
CA GLU A 218 -7.42 -19.93 9.67
C GLU A 218 -8.38 -18.85 10.15
N VAL A 219 -8.27 -18.46 11.43
CA VAL A 219 -8.95 -17.28 11.98
C VAL A 219 -7.94 -16.45 12.74
N GLN A 220 -7.93 -15.15 12.50
CA GLN A 220 -7.07 -14.21 13.20
C GLN A 220 -7.90 -12.98 13.59
N ALA A 221 -7.80 -12.57 14.85
CA ALA A 221 -8.31 -11.30 15.33
C ALA A 221 -7.16 -10.48 15.92
N ASN A 222 -7.09 -9.20 15.57
CA ASN A 222 -6.07 -8.28 16.06
C ASN A 222 -6.71 -7.03 16.67
N TYR A 223 -6.10 -6.54 17.73
CA TYR A 223 -6.40 -5.26 18.36
C TYR A 223 -5.08 -4.54 18.65
N ALA A 224 -5.00 -3.25 18.34
CA ALA A 224 -3.90 -2.40 18.77
C ALA A 224 -4.43 -1.04 19.21
N HIS A 225 -3.94 -0.55 20.34
CA HIS A 225 -4.15 0.83 20.77
C HIS A 225 -2.93 1.66 20.38
N ARG A 226 -3.12 2.75 19.63
CA ARG A 226 -2.07 3.68 19.20
C ARG A 226 -2.29 5.05 19.82
N TRP A 227 -1.20 5.64 20.33
CA TRP A 227 -1.25 6.98 20.92
C TRP A 227 0.00 7.81 20.61
N SER A 228 -0.17 9.12 20.58
CA SER A 228 0.92 10.12 20.53
C SER A 228 0.48 11.38 21.29
N SER A 229 1.42 12.00 22.02
CA SER A 229 1.18 13.26 22.74
C SER A 229 1.18 14.49 21.84
N GLU A 230 1.99 14.50 20.78
CA GLU A 230 2.18 15.66 19.91
C GLU A 230 0.87 16.07 19.25
N TYR A 231 0.15 15.14 18.65
CA TYR A 231 -1.15 15.38 17.99
C TYR A 231 -2.34 14.89 18.81
N ASP A 232 -2.15 14.62 20.10
CA ASP A 232 -3.19 14.08 20.99
C ASP A 232 -3.98 12.94 20.32
N THR A 233 -3.23 12.09 19.62
CA THR A 233 -3.76 10.99 18.84
C THR A 233 -4.07 9.85 19.79
N ASN A 234 -5.26 9.30 19.67
CA ASN A 234 -5.69 8.14 20.41
C ASN A 234 -6.60 7.30 19.52
N THR A 235 -6.08 6.20 18.99
CA THR A 235 -6.78 5.35 18.02
C THR A 235 -6.71 3.87 18.41
N ASN A 236 -7.73 3.15 18.01
CA ASN A 236 -7.87 1.72 18.19
C ASN A 236 -7.98 1.08 16.81
N VAL A 237 -7.07 0.17 16.51
CA VAL A 237 -7.04 -0.60 15.28
C VAL A 237 -7.61 -1.97 15.59
N LEU A 238 -8.67 -2.34 14.88
CA LEU A 238 -9.36 -3.62 14.97
C LEU A 238 -9.18 -4.36 13.64
N GLY A 239 -8.96 -5.66 13.68
CA GLY A 239 -8.91 -6.48 12.47
C GLY A 239 -9.38 -7.91 12.71
N LEU A 240 -9.98 -8.48 11.67
CA LEU A 240 -10.45 -9.85 11.60
C LEU A 240 -10.08 -10.42 10.24
N ARG A 241 -9.49 -11.60 10.23
CA ARG A 241 -9.20 -12.37 9.02
C ARG A 241 -9.63 -13.81 9.21
N THR A 242 -10.31 -14.34 8.21
CA THR A 242 -10.74 -15.74 8.16
C THR A 242 -10.43 -16.31 6.80
N ILE A 243 -9.78 -17.47 6.74
CA ILE A 243 -9.64 -18.26 5.53
C ILE A 243 -10.16 -19.65 5.80
N PHE A 244 -11.07 -20.09 4.93
CA PHE A 244 -11.65 -21.40 4.96
C PHE A 244 -11.43 -22.08 3.61
N ASN A 245 -10.84 -23.26 3.63
CA ASN A 245 -10.64 -24.08 2.45
C ASN A 245 -11.44 -25.38 2.62
N VAL A 246 -12.15 -25.79 1.57
CA VAL A 246 -12.84 -27.08 1.47
C VAL A 246 -12.68 -27.62 0.06
N ASP A 247 -11.99 -28.74 -0.06
CA ASP A 247 -11.65 -29.41 -1.32
C ASP A 247 -11.05 -28.45 -2.36
N LYS A 248 -11.86 -27.98 -3.30
CA LYS A 248 -11.47 -27.09 -4.40
C LYS A 248 -11.82 -25.62 -4.16
N PHE A 249 -12.47 -25.33 -3.05
CA PHE A 249 -13.07 -24.03 -2.79
C PHE A 249 -12.40 -23.35 -1.61
N THR A 250 -12.06 -22.08 -1.79
CA THR A 250 -11.49 -21.23 -0.74
C THR A 250 -12.37 -20.00 -0.59
N ILE A 251 -12.75 -19.67 0.64
CA ILE A 251 -13.31 -18.37 1.02
C ILE A 251 -12.33 -17.68 1.96
N GLY A 252 -11.92 -16.48 1.60
CA GLY A 252 -11.23 -15.54 2.47
C GLY A 252 -12.12 -14.35 2.80
N PHE A 253 -12.08 -13.90 4.04
CA PHE A 253 -12.63 -12.63 4.48
C PHE A 253 -11.59 -11.90 5.34
N GLU A 254 -11.48 -10.60 5.14
CA GLU A 254 -10.72 -9.71 5.97
C GLU A 254 -11.50 -8.41 6.20
N GLY A 255 -11.50 -7.91 7.42
CA GLY A 255 -12.08 -6.61 7.77
C GLY A 255 -11.22 -5.91 8.80
N ASN A 256 -11.05 -4.61 8.65
CA ASN A 256 -10.30 -3.76 9.56
C ASN A 256 -11.06 -2.45 9.84
N GLY A 257 -10.81 -1.89 11.03
CA GLY A 257 -11.36 -0.60 11.44
C GLY A 257 -10.38 0.19 12.29
N ILE A 258 -10.31 1.50 12.07
CA ILE A 258 -9.51 2.44 12.85
C ILE A 258 -10.49 3.44 13.49
N LEU A 259 -10.56 3.42 14.82
CA LEU A 259 -11.52 4.20 15.60
C LEU A 259 -10.81 5.03 16.65
N GLY A 260 -11.08 6.32 16.72
CA GLY A 260 -10.46 7.16 17.72
C GLY A 260 -10.57 8.64 17.43
N ARG A 261 -9.46 9.35 17.65
CA ARG A 261 -9.38 10.80 17.49
C ARG A 261 -7.94 11.27 17.29
N THR A 262 -7.77 12.39 16.60
CA THR A 262 -6.49 13.08 16.39
C THR A 262 -6.74 14.57 16.13
N ARG A 263 -5.72 15.42 16.31
CA ARG A 263 -5.71 16.81 15.80
C ARG A 263 -4.71 17.05 14.68
N GLU A 264 -4.00 16.02 14.21
CA GLU A 264 -2.91 16.15 13.23
C GLU A 264 -3.37 16.79 11.91
N VAL A 265 -4.47 16.30 11.35
CA VAL A 265 -4.99 16.80 10.07
C VAL A 265 -5.52 18.22 10.21
N SER A 266 -6.33 18.50 11.23
CA SER A 266 -6.86 19.85 11.47
C SER A 266 -5.76 20.89 11.75
N GLU A 267 -4.68 20.50 12.43
CA GLU A 267 -3.56 21.39 12.74
C GLU A 267 -2.83 21.85 11.46
N ALA A 268 -2.64 20.96 10.49
CA ALA A 268 -2.05 21.34 9.21
C ALA A 268 -3.04 22.11 8.31
N LEU A 269 -4.30 21.67 8.23
CA LEU A 269 -5.30 22.33 7.38
C LEU A 269 -5.66 23.74 7.89
N ALA A 270 -5.53 23.98 9.21
CA ALA A 270 -5.67 25.32 9.80
C ALA A 270 -4.68 26.33 9.20
N LEU A 271 -3.54 25.91 8.68
CA LEU A 271 -2.58 26.80 8.02
C LEU A 271 -3.09 27.29 6.66
N ILE A 272 -3.86 26.47 5.95
CA ILE A 272 -4.42 26.80 4.63
C ILE A 272 -5.58 27.78 4.79
N ASN A 273 -6.50 27.48 5.71
CA ASN A 273 -7.81 28.11 5.77
C ASN A 273 -8.08 28.94 7.03
N SER A 274 -7.11 29.05 7.95
CA SER A 274 -7.23 29.73 9.25
C SER A 274 -8.37 29.20 10.13
N ASP A 275 -8.80 27.97 9.89
CA ASP A 275 -9.84 27.29 10.66
C ASP A 275 -9.34 26.95 12.08
N PRO A 276 -10.25 26.83 13.06
CA PRO A 276 -9.85 26.41 14.40
C PRO A 276 -9.29 24.98 14.39
N ILE A 277 -8.16 24.79 15.08
CA ILE A 277 -7.58 23.48 15.32
C ILE A 277 -8.51 22.73 16.28
N ILE A 278 -9.15 21.67 15.79
CA ILE A 278 -10.05 20.84 16.59
C ILE A 278 -9.60 19.39 16.61
N ARG A 279 -10.05 18.65 17.62
CA ARG A 279 -9.84 17.21 17.67
C ARG A 279 -10.90 16.52 16.80
N GLN A 280 -10.47 15.92 15.70
CA GLN A 280 -11.31 15.17 14.78
C GLN A 280 -11.49 13.73 15.27
N ARG A 281 -12.67 13.16 15.04
CA ARG A 281 -12.92 11.73 15.28
C ARG A 281 -12.39 10.95 14.08
N VAL A 282 -11.73 9.82 14.35
CA VAL A 282 -11.29 8.87 13.31
C VAL A 282 -12.29 7.72 13.28
N SER A 283 -12.82 7.41 12.10
CA SER A 283 -13.72 6.28 11.88
C SER A 283 -13.55 5.69 10.48
N GLN A 284 -12.47 4.95 10.28
CA GLN A 284 -12.09 4.37 8.99
C GLN A 284 -12.39 2.87 8.99
N TRP A 285 -12.94 2.36 7.90
CA TRP A 285 -13.31 0.95 7.77
C TRP A 285 -12.94 0.42 6.40
N GLY A 286 -12.40 -0.79 6.36
CA GLY A 286 -12.12 -1.47 5.11
C GLY A 286 -12.25 -2.98 5.24
N GLY A 287 -12.43 -3.66 4.11
CA GLY A 287 -12.54 -5.10 4.08
C GLY A 287 -12.40 -5.68 2.68
N ARG A 288 -12.03 -6.95 2.65
CA ARG A 288 -11.84 -7.75 1.45
C ARG A 288 -12.51 -9.10 1.63
N ALA A 289 -13.21 -9.56 0.61
CA ALA A 289 -13.71 -10.93 0.54
C ALA A 289 -13.27 -11.56 -0.78
N VAL A 290 -12.78 -12.80 -0.73
CA VAL A 290 -12.34 -13.53 -1.91
C VAL A 290 -12.95 -14.92 -1.88
N ALA A 291 -13.69 -15.27 -2.94
CA ALA A 291 -14.08 -16.64 -3.22
C ALA A 291 -13.21 -17.18 -4.37
N ARG A 292 -12.70 -18.40 -4.23
CA ARG A 292 -11.83 -19.04 -5.21
C ARG A 292 -12.28 -20.48 -5.44
N TRP A 293 -12.32 -20.90 -6.70
CA TRP A 293 -12.53 -22.28 -7.12
C TRP A 293 -11.35 -22.77 -7.95
N ASP A 294 -10.67 -23.81 -7.48
CA ASP A 294 -9.51 -24.41 -8.13
C ASP A 294 -9.82 -25.71 -8.87
N GLU A 295 -9.47 -25.74 -10.15
CA GLU A 295 -9.35 -26.97 -10.94
C GLU A 295 -7.91 -27.12 -11.47
N PRO A 296 -7.48 -28.33 -11.85
CA PRO A 296 -6.11 -28.55 -12.32
C PRO A 296 -5.67 -27.65 -13.48
N LYS A 297 -6.60 -27.24 -14.35
CA LYS A 297 -6.31 -26.43 -15.54
C LYS A 297 -6.82 -25.00 -15.46
N TRP A 298 -7.62 -24.65 -14.45
CA TRP A 298 -8.18 -23.31 -14.35
C TRP A 298 -8.53 -22.97 -12.91
N THR A 299 -8.53 -21.67 -12.59
CA THR A 299 -9.00 -21.17 -11.30
C THR A 299 -9.94 -19.99 -11.54
N ALA A 300 -11.09 -19.98 -10.89
CA ALA A 300 -11.98 -18.82 -10.90
C ALA A 300 -11.91 -18.08 -9.57
N TYR A 301 -11.91 -16.76 -9.63
CA TYR A 301 -11.90 -15.89 -8.46
C TYR A 301 -13.04 -14.88 -8.54
N LEU A 302 -13.61 -14.57 -7.40
CA LEU A 302 -14.47 -13.41 -7.21
C LEU A 302 -13.97 -12.66 -5.98
N GLU A 303 -13.50 -11.45 -6.20
CA GLU A 303 -13.03 -10.54 -5.15
C GLU A 303 -14.01 -9.38 -4.99
N PHE A 304 -14.23 -9.00 -3.73
CA PHE A 304 -14.96 -7.82 -3.31
C PHE A 304 -14.08 -7.04 -2.35
N ASP A 305 -13.90 -5.75 -2.61
CA ASP A 305 -13.13 -4.85 -1.76
C ASP A 305 -13.99 -3.65 -1.36
N TYR A 306 -13.77 -3.15 -0.14
CA TYR A 306 -14.40 -1.94 0.38
C TYR A 306 -13.41 -1.14 1.22
N ALA A 307 -13.32 0.15 0.99
CA ALA A 307 -12.61 1.15 1.77
C ALA A 307 -13.52 2.37 1.92
N SER A 308 -13.78 2.81 3.16
CA SER A 308 -14.57 4.02 3.41
C SER A 308 -13.90 5.26 2.82
N GLY A 309 -14.73 6.18 2.34
CA GLY A 309 -14.31 7.47 1.79
C GLY A 309 -14.44 8.60 2.78
N ASP A 310 -14.04 9.78 2.34
CA ASP A 310 -14.27 11.06 3.01
C ASP A 310 -14.61 12.09 1.94
N ARG A 311 -15.78 12.72 2.05
CA ARG A 311 -16.28 13.73 1.10
C ARG A 311 -16.12 15.16 1.60
N ASP A 312 -15.82 15.35 2.87
CA ASP A 312 -15.80 16.67 3.49
C ASP A 312 -14.39 16.95 4.04
N PRO A 313 -13.56 17.66 3.28
CA PRO A 313 -12.17 17.92 3.67
C PRO A 313 -12.05 18.95 4.80
N ASN A 314 -13.14 19.48 5.34
CA ASN A 314 -13.05 20.49 6.38
C ASN A 314 -12.39 19.93 7.66
N PRO A 315 -11.58 20.74 8.37
CA PRO A 315 -11.00 20.35 9.67
C PRO A 315 -12.04 19.99 10.73
N GLY A 316 -13.29 20.42 10.52
CA GLY A 316 -14.46 20.24 11.37
C GLY A 316 -15.03 18.82 11.42
N THR A 317 -14.68 17.96 10.45
CA THR A 317 -15.39 16.71 10.19
C THR A 317 -14.64 15.48 10.69
N ASP A 318 -15.36 14.36 10.75
CA ASP A 318 -14.80 13.05 11.08
C ASP A 318 -13.88 12.58 9.95
N LEU A 319 -12.69 12.08 10.28
CA LEU A 319 -11.77 11.48 9.32
C LEU A 319 -12.23 10.05 9.01
N THR A 320 -12.82 9.84 7.83
CA THR A 320 -13.41 8.54 7.44
C THR A 320 -12.69 7.82 6.32
N GLN A 321 -11.76 8.47 5.63
CA GLN A 321 -11.01 7.86 4.53
C GLN A 321 -10.12 6.70 5.02
N MET A 322 -10.33 5.52 4.44
CA MET A 322 -9.51 4.33 4.67
C MET A 322 -8.54 4.13 3.50
N LEU A 323 -7.28 3.84 3.80
CA LEU A 323 -6.30 3.40 2.80
C LEU A 323 -5.96 1.93 3.07
N PHE A 324 -6.00 1.13 2.02
CA PHE A 324 -5.37 -0.19 2.05
C PHE A 324 -3.84 0.01 2.06
N SER A 325 -3.08 -1.02 2.43
CA SER A 325 -1.64 -1.03 2.22
C SER A 325 -1.35 -0.87 0.73
N GLU A 326 -0.38 -0.03 0.39
CA GLU A 326 0.07 0.26 -0.99
C GLU A 326 0.45 -1.01 -1.75
N ASP A 327 0.95 -2.01 -1.04
CA ASP A 327 1.35 -3.29 -1.62
C ASP A 327 0.19 -4.28 -1.79
N THR A 328 -1.04 -3.87 -1.46
CA THR A 328 -2.26 -4.67 -1.56
C THR A 328 -3.06 -4.27 -2.80
N ASN A 329 -2.53 -4.66 -3.96
CA ASN A 329 -3.06 -4.24 -5.26
C ASN A 329 -4.50 -4.71 -5.52
N VAL A 330 -5.30 -3.82 -6.10
CA VAL A 330 -6.63 -4.07 -6.65
C VAL A 330 -6.64 -3.58 -8.11
N GLY A 331 -6.48 -4.52 -9.04
CA GLY A 331 -6.22 -4.21 -10.45
C GLY A 331 -4.76 -3.87 -10.72
N LEU A 332 -4.46 -3.41 -11.94
CA LEU A 332 -3.11 -3.10 -12.40
C LEU A 332 -2.89 -1.61 -12.74
N LEU A 333 -3.97 -0.88 -13.05
CA LEU A 333 -3.90 0.45 -13.66
C LEU A 333 -4.70 1.52 -12.90
N MET A 334 -5.97 1.29 -12.56
CA MET A 334 -6.90 2.29 -12.02
C MET A 334 -6.39 2.89 -10.71
N PHE A 335 -6.09 2.07 -9.71
CA PHE A 335 -5.58 2.55 -8.42
C PHE A 335 -4.06 2.74 -8.47
N GLU A 336 -3.35 1.70 -8.93
CA GLU A 336 -1.89 1.61 -8.93
C GLU A 336 -1.15 2.66 -9.75
N ARG A 337 -1.78 3.18 -10.81
CA ARG A 337 -1.11 4.10 -11.74
C ARG A 337 -1.88 5.39 -11.94
N ILE A 338 -3.20 5.32 -12.17
CA ILE A 338 -4.00 6.51 -12.45
C ILE A 338 -4.27 7.30 -11.19
N LEU A 339 -4.95 6.70 -10.21
CA LEU A 339 -5.26 7.39 -8.96
C LEU A 339 -3.97 7.79 -8.22
N ALA A 340 -2.97 6.91 -8.18
CA ALA A 340 -1.63 7.20 -7.66
C ALA A 340 -1.02 8.46 -8.30
N PHE A 341 -1.06 8.59 -9.63
CA PHE A 341 -0.49 9.74 -10.31
C PHE A 341 -1.28 11.02 -10.07
N GLU A 342 -2.60 10.97 -10.14
CA GLU A 342 -3.47 12.13 -9.96
C GLU A 342 -3.38 12.67 -8.53
N SER A 343 -3.46 11.79 -7.54
CA SER A 343 -3.36 12.17 -6.12
C SER A 343 -1.97 12.68 -5.75
N ALA A 344 -0.89 12.08 -6.29
CA ALA A 344 0.48 12.53 -6.07
C ALA A 344 0.74 13.95 -6.60
N ARG A 345 0.13 14.36 -7.72
CA ARG A 345 0.26 15.74 -8.25
C ARG A 345 -0.34 16.75 -7.28
N THR A 346 -1.55 16.45 -6.81
CA THR A 346 -2.24 17.26 -5.80
C THR A 346 -1.47 17.31 -4.49
N ALA A 347 -1.01 16.16 -4.00
CA ALA A 347 -0.22 16.06 -2.79
C ALA A 347 1.05 16.93 -2.88
N ALA A 348 1.78 16.85 -4.00
CA ALA A 348 2.99 17.64 -4.22
C ALA A 348 2.71 19.16 -4.24
N ALA A 349 1.61 19.61 -4.85
CA ALA A 349 1.18 21.01 -4.80
C ALA A 349 0.74 21.43 -3.38
N GLY A 350 0.07 20.54 -2.63
CA GLY A 350 -0.31 20.76 -1.24
C GLY A 350 0.87 20.85 -0.28
N VAL A 351 1.90 20.00 -0.48
CA VAL A 351 3.16 20.07 0.27
C VAL A 351 3.84 21.41 0.03
N GLU A 352 3.95 21.87 -1.22
CA GLU A 352 4.51 23.18 -1.55
C GLU A 352 3.73 24.32 -0.87
N LEU A 353 2.40 24.26 -0.86
CA LEU A 353 1.56 25.23 -0.15
C LEU A 353 1.89 25.28 1.35
N LEU A 354 1.90 24.12 2.01
CA LEU A 354 2.17 24.01 3.44
C LEU A 354 3.61 24.43 3.78
N GLN A 355 4.58 24.12 2.93
CA GLN A 355 5.97 24.56 3.09
C GLN A 355 6.08 26.09 3.06
N ARG A 356 5.41 26.75 2.10
CA ARG A 356 5.36 28.22 2.02
C ARG A 356 4.70 28.86 3.22
N LEU A 357 3.75 28.16 3.85
CA LEU A 357 3.05 28.60 5.06
C LEU A 357 3.82 28.27 6.35
N GLY A 358 4.97 27.59 6.26
CA GLY A 358 5.81 27.26 7.41
C GLY A 358 5.28 26.11 8.26
N ALA A 359 4.52 25.18 7.67
CA ALA A 359 4.02 24.00 8.36
C ALA A 359 5.17 23.11 8.86
N SER A 360 5.02 22.53 10.05
CA SER A 360 5.96 21.54 10.60
C SER A 360 5.65 20.11 10.13
N THR A 361 4.42 19.85 9.67
CA THR A 361 3.98 18.56 9.13
C THR A 361 3.20 18.72 7.84
N PHE A 362 3.20 17.65 7.04
CA PHE A 362 2.63 17.64 5.70
C PHE A 362 1.62 16.49 5.55
N PRO A 363 0.44 16.56 6.20
CA PRO A 363 -0.59 15.53 6.00
C PRO A 363 -1.12 15.48 4.56
N SER A 364 -0.82 16.48 3.72
CA SER A 364 -1.02 16.39 2.27
C SER A 364 -0.25 15.22 1.63
N GLU A 365 0.82 14.73 2.23
CA GLU A 365 1.48 13.47 1.82
C GLU A 365 0.53 12.27 1.94
N ARG A 366 -0.44 12.30 2.87
CA ARG A 366 -1.48 11.26 2.97
C ARG A 366 -2.57 11.37 1.92
N THR A 367 -2.62 12.49 1.17
CA THR A 367 -3.46 12.60 -0.03
C THR A 367 -2.87 11.78 -1.17
N ASP A 368 -1.53 11.64 -1.26
CA ASP A 368 -0.91 10.69 -2.17
C ASP A 368 -1.33 9.28 -1.76
N THR A 369 -2.02 8.60 -2.66
CA THR A 369 -2.51 7.26 -2.39
C THR A 369 -1.42 6.20 -2.57
N GLU A 370 -0.31 6.54 -3.26
CA GLU A 370 0.80 5.64 -3.55
C GLU A 370 0.38 4.29 -4.21
N GLY A 371 -0.78 4.28 -4.87
CA GLY A 371 -1.38 3.07 -5.49
C GLY A 371 -2.40 2.35 -4.62
N SER A 372 -2.55 2.75 -3.36
CA SER A 372 -3.48 2.16 -2.40
C SER A 372 -4.93 2.21 -2.86
N PHE A 373 -5.67 1.14 -2.58
CA PHE A 373 -7.12 1.12 -2.68
C PHE A 373 -7.74 1.96 -1.56
N THR A 374 -8.46 3.03 -1.93
CA THR A 374 -9.06 4.00 -0.99
C THR A 374 -10.37 4.55 -1.54
N ASN A 375 -11.27 4.99 -0.65
CA ASN A 375 -12.60 5.51 -1.01
C ASN A 375 -13.23 4.70 -2.16
N ALA A 376 -13.38 3.40 -1.99
CA ALA A 376 -13.75 2.52 -3.08
C ALA A 376 -14.51 1.27 -2.60
N LEU A 377 -15.46 0.85 -3.42
CA LEU A 377 -16.13 -0.44 -3.43
C LEU A 377 -15.83 -1.07 -4.78
N ALA A 378 -15.23 -2.25 -4.79
CA ALA A 378 -14.85 -2.94 -6.03
C ALA A 378 -15.40 -4.36 -6.10
N ILE A 379 -15.69 -4.78 -7.32
CA ILE A 379 -15.99 -6.17 -7.68
C ILE A 379 -15.01 -6.57 -8.76
N PHE A 380 -14.29 -7.68 -8.54
CA PHE A 380 -13.21 -8.09 -9.43
C PHE A 380 -13.23 -9.60 -9.73
N PRO A 381 -14.12 -10.06 -10.62
CA PRO A 381 -14.06 -11.41 -11.18
C PRO A 381 -12.76 -11.61 -11.97
N GLN A 382 -12.06 -12.70 -11.69
CA GLN A 382 -10.82 -13.08 -12.36
C GLN A 382 -10.84 -14.56 -12.73
N PHE A 383 -10.11 -14.91 -13.78
CA PHE A 383 -10.01 -16.28 -14.26
C PHE A 383 -8.59 -16.61 -14.70
N ASP A 384 -8.09 -17.75 -14.23
CA ASP A 384 -6.82 -18.32 -14.61
C ASP A 384 -7.03 -19.51 -15.54
N LEU A 385 -6.21 -19.60 -16.59
CA LEU A 385 -6.05 -20.79 -17.42
C LEU A 385 -4.59 -21.26 -17.36
N LYS A 386 -4.41 -22.52 -16.99
CA LYS A 386 -3.10 -23.18 -16.81
C LYS A 386 -3.02 -24.37 -17.77
N PRO A 387 -2.72 -24.14 -19.07
CA PRO A 387 -2.69 -25.22 -20.06
C PRO A 387 -1.51 -26.19 -19.82
N LYS A 388 -0.46 -25.70 -19.14
CA LYS A 388 0.70 -26.46 -18.66
C LYS A 388 1.12 -25.91 -17.30
N ASP A 389 1.80 -26.71 -16.49
CA ASP A 389 2.22 -26.32 -15.13
C ASP A 389 3.17 -25.12 -15.10
N ASN A 390 3.79 -24.79 -16.24
CA ASN A 390 4.73 -23.70 -16.39
C ASN A 390 4.16 -22.49 -17.16
N LEU A 391 2.87 -22.50 -17.50
CA LEU A 391 2.18 -21.43 -18.21
C LEU A 391 0.90 -21.02 -17.46
N LEU A 392 0.73 -19.72 -17.28
CA LEU A 392 -0.48 -19.13 -16.71
C LEU A 392 -0.96 -18.00 -17.61
N PHE A 393 -2.24 -18.03 -17.95
CA PHE A 393 -2.96 -16.89 -18.49
C PHE A 393 -3.98 -16.47 -17.45
N ARG A 394 -4.01 -15.19 -17.11
CA ARG A 394 -5.00 -14.63 -16.18
C ARG A 394 -5.69 -13.45 -16.86
N GLY A 395 -7.00 -13.39 -16.70
CA GLY A 395 -7.82 -12.26 -17.09
C GLY A 395 -8.69 -11.79 -15.93
N GLY A 396 -8.98 -10.50 -15.88
CA GLY A 396 -9.85 -9.92 -14.85
C GLY A 396 -10.65 -8.73 -15.37
N VAL A 397 -11.79 -8.47 -14.74
CA VAL A 397 -12.61 -7.28 -14.99
C VAL A 397 -12.85 -6.59 -13.66
N LEU A 398 -12.15 -5.49 -13.41
CA LEU A 398 -12.33 -4.68 -12.22
C LEU A 398 -13.41 -3.62 -12.48
N MET A 399 -14.40 -3.53 -11.62
CA MET A 399 -15.38 -2.45 -11.60
C MET A 399 -15.35 -1.82 -10.21
N ALA A 400 -15.22 -0.50 -10.15
CA ALA A 400 -15.09 0.19 -8.88
C ALA A 400 -15.92 1.48 -8.81
N TRP A 401 -16.44 1.74 -7.61
CA TRP A 401 -17.22 2.92 -7.26
C TRP A 401 -16.69 3.52 -5.97
N ALA A 402 -16.66 4.84 -5.86
CA ALA A 402 -16.38 5.55 -4.63
C ALA A 402 -17.67 5.61 -3.77
N PRO A 403 -17.67 5.08 -2.53
CA PRO A 403 -18.80 5.22 -1.60
C PRO A 403 -19.17 6.68 -1.34
N ASP A 404 -18.15 7.53 -1.27
CA ASP A 404 -18.24 8.98 -1.20
C ASP A 404 -17.62 9.56 -2.48
N GLY A 405 -18.14 10.68 -3.00
CA GLY A 405 -17.61 11.27 -4.24
C GLY A 405 -16.09 11.51 -4.15
N LEU A 406 -15.35 11.25 -5.22
CA LEU A 406 -13.88 11.42 -5.23
C LEU A 406 -13.54 12.91 -5.12
N VAL A 407 -13.04 13.33 -3.97
CA VAL A 407 -12.69 14.71 -3.65
C VAL A 407 -11.17 14.87 -3.59
N ASP A 408 -10.67 15.94 -4.21
CA ASP A 408 -9.35 16.49 -3.95
C ASP A 408 -9.45 17.41 -2.72
N PRO A 409 -8.92 17.03 -1.55
CA PRO A 409 -9.07 17.82 -0.34
C PRO A 409 -8.30 19.15 -0.42
N ILE A 410 -7.18 19.20 -1.13
CA ILE A 410 -6.31 20.39 -1.17
C ILE A 410 -6.92 21.46 -2.07
N GLN A 411 -7.29 21.10 -3.30
CA GLN A 411 -7.88 22.08 -4.23
C GLN A 411 -9.27 22.52 -3.78
N SER A 412 -10.10 21.61 -3.25
CA SER A 412 -11.42 21.98 -2.73
C SER A 412 -11.31 22.99 -1.58
N LEU A 413 -10.35 22.81 -0.66
CA LEU A 413 -10.14 23.78 0.43
C LEU A 413 -9.59 25.12 -0.06
N ARG A 414 -8.83 25.16 -1.17
CA ARG A 414 -8.34 26.40 -1.78
C ARG A 414 -9.44 27.18 -2.50
N PHE A 415 -10.40 26.48 -3.12
CA PHE A 415 -11.52 27.11 -3.81
C PHE A 415 -12.61 27.61 -2.86
N ARG A 416 -12.55 27.22 -1.58
CA ARG A 416 -13.54 27.56 -0.56
C ARG A 416 -13.85 29.06 -0.52
N ASP A 417 -15.10 29.42 -0.79
CA ASP A 417 -15.57 30.82 -0.80
C ASP A 417 -16.08 31.32 0.57
N GLY A 418 -16.27 30.39 1.51
CA GLY A 418 -16.73 30.64 2.88
C GLY A 418 -18.25 30.59 3.08
N VAL A 419 -19.03 30.17 2.08
CA VAL A 419 -20.49 30.03 2.14
C VAL A 419 -20.90 28.57 2.38
N ALA A 420 -20.54 27.67 1.46
CA ALA A 420 -20.78 26.23 1.53
C ALA A 420 -19.58 25.52 0.89
N ILE A 421 -19.18 24.36 1.41
CA ILE A 421 -18.03 23.64 0.80
C ILE A 421 -18.50 22.81 -0.38
N GLU A 422 -19.78 22.43 -0.41
CA GLU A 422 -20.34 21.44 -1.32
C GLU A 422 -20.35 21.86 -2.79
N ASP A 423 -20.38 23.16 -3.08
CA ASP A 423 -20.26 23.73 -4.43
C ASP A 423 -18.81 24.02 -4.85
N ASP A 424 -17.89 24.02 -3.89
CA ASP A 424 -16.45 24.21 -4.10
C ASP A 424 -15.67 22.87 -4.23
N LEU A 425 -16.34 21.74 -3.99
CA LEU A 425 -15.70 20.42 -4.10
C LEU A 425 -15.32 20.11 -5.56
N VAL A 426 -14.06 19.72 -5.74
CA VAL A 426 -13.51 19.23 -7.01
C VAL A 426 -12.84 17.87 -6.82
N ASN A 427 -12.72 17.09 -7.89
CA ASN A 427 -11.87 15.89 -7.91
C ASN A 427 -10.41 16.24 -8.27
N TYR A 428 -9.53 15.25 -8.32
CA TYR A 428 -8.10 15.42 -8.67
C TYR A 428 -7.83 15.93 -10.10
N ASN A 429 -8.87 16.07 -10.92
CA ASN A 429 -8.81 16.58 -12.29
C ASN A 429 -9.55 17.92 -12.45
N GLY A 430 -9.96 18.55 -11.35
CA GLY A 430 -10.70 19.82 -11.35
C GLY A 430 -12.17 19.72 -11.76
N GLY A 431 -12.67 18.51 -12.06
CA GLY A 431 -14.08 18.26 -12.33
C GLY A 431 -14.91 18.08 -11.06
N LYS A 432 -16.21 17.85 -11.22
CA LYS A 432 -17.10 17.57 -10.08
C LYS A 432 -16.80 16.19 -9.48
N PRO A 433 -16.83 16.02 -8.15
CA PRO A 433 -16.70 14.73 -7.51
C PRO A 433 -17.73 13.73 -8.05
N GLY A 434 -17.23 12.62 -8.59
CA GLY A 434 -18.03 11.50 -9.11
C GLY A 434 -17.85 10.24 -8.27
N ASN A 435 -18.73 9.26 -8.48
CA ASN A 435 -18.76 8.03 -7.69
C ASN A 435 -18.35 6.79 -8.49
N PHE A 436 -18.25 6.84 -9.81
CA PHE A 436 -17.85 5.69 -10.61
C PHE A 436 -16.41 5.89 -11.11
N TYR A 437 -15.48 5.08 -10.61
CA TYR A 437 -14.10 5.10 -11.11
C TYR A 437 -14.01 4.56 -12.53
N GLY A 438 -14.79 3.52 -12.85
CA GLY A 438 -14.83 2.95 -14.18
C GLY A 438 -14.73 1.43 -14.21
N VAL A 439 -14.37 0.93 -15.39
CA VAL A 439 -14.11 -0.50 -15.64
C VAL A 439 -12.68 -0.66 -16.13
N GLU A 440 -11.94 -1.59 -15.55
CA GLU A 440 -10.61 -1.99 -15.99
C GLU A 440 -10.62 -3.45 -16.45
N LEU A 441 -9.96 -3.70 -17.57
CA LEU A 441 -9.73 -5.04 -18.11
C LEU A 441 -8.26 -5.39 -17.94
N ASP A 442 -7.99 -6.41 -17.13
CA ASP A 442 -6.65 -6.87 -16.82
C ASP A 442 -6.31 -8.18 -17.51
N GLY A 443 -5.07 -8.29 -17.95
CA GLY A 443 -4.51 -9.48 -18.59
C GLY A 443 -3.10 -9.75 -18.10
N ARG A 444 -2.78 -11.02 -17.86
CA ARG A 444 -1.44 -11.49 -17.49
C ARG A 444 -1.11 -12.79 -18.21
N PHE A 445 0.07 -12.83 -18.78
CA PHE A 445 0.74 -14.05 -19.21
C PHE A 445 1.95 -14.27 -18.31
N GLN A 446 2.10 -15.49 -17.79
CA GLN A 446 3.28 -15.89 -17.05
C GLN A 446 3.88 -17.18 -17.62
N TRP A 447 5.19 -17.19 -17.75
CA TRP A 447 5.99 -18.36 -18.05
C TRP A 447 7.01 -18.62 -16.95
N LYS A 448 7.03 -19.86 -16.44
CA LYS A 448 7.99 -20.34 -15.43
C LYS A 448 9.01 -21.25 -16.10
N PHE A 449 10.29 -21.04 -15.81
CA PHE A 449 11.38 -21.90 -16.28
C PHE A 449 12.20 -22.42 -15.09
N GLU A 450 12.27 -23.75 -14.97
CA GLU A 450 13.06 -24.48 -13.96
C GLU A 450 12.86 -23.99 -12.52
N GLU A 451 11.71 -23.41 -12.18
CA GLU A 451 11.38 -22.80 -10.88
C GLU A 451 12.17 -21.58 -10.42
N HIS A 452 13.27 -21.27 -11.08
CA HIS A 452 14.16 -20.16 -10.74
C HIS A 452 13.94 -18.92 -11.60
N PHE A 453 13.21 -19.04 -12.71
CA PHE A 453 12.94 -17.92 -13.61
C PHE A 453 11.45 -17.77 -13.90
N TYR A 454 10.95 -16.54 -13.78
CA TYR A 454 9.59 -16.16 -14.13
C TYR A 454 9.64 -15.00 -15.12
N PHE A 455 8.89 -15.12 -16.20
CA PHE A 455 8.58 -14.02 -17.09
C PHE A 455 7.09 -13.72 -17.02
N ASP A 456 6.73 -12.52 -16.59
CA ASP A 456 5.38 -11.99 -16.60
C ASP A 456 5.24 -10.92 -17.68
N LEU A 457 4.16 -10.99 -18.47
CA LEU A 457 3.70 -9.90 -19.34
C LEU A 457 2.28 -9.55 -18.89
N GLU A 458 2.10 -8.34 -18.37
CA GLU A 458 0.83 -7.85 -17.85
C GLU A 458 0.35 -6.65 -18.68
N SER A 459 -0.96 -6.52 -18.85
CA SER A 459 -1.58 -5.43 -19.60
C SER A 459 -2.92 -5.06 -18.99
N ALA A 460 -3.25 -3.77 -19.03
CA ALA A 460 -4.53 -3.27 -18.55
C ALA A 460 -5.11 -2.21 -19.48
N ILE A 461 -6.44 -2.14 -19.56
CA ILE A 461 -7.16 -1.05 -20.23
C ILE A 461 -8.22 -0.51 -19.27
N LEU A 462 -8.15 0.79 -18.98
CA LEU A 462 -9.12 1.50 -18.16
C LEU A 462 -10.11 2.28 -19.04
N PHE A 463 -11.39 2.08 -18.77
CA PHE A 463 -12.52 2.88 -19.21
C PHE A 463 -12.97 3.75 -18.03
N PRO A 464 -12.48 5.00 -17.93
CA PRO A 464 -12.76 5.85 -16.77
C PRO A 464 -14.24 6.21 -16.68
N GLY A 465 -14.73 6.30 -15.45
CA GLY A 465 -16.05 6.82 -15.11
C GLY A 465 -16.01 8.29 -14.67
N ASP A 466 -17.12 8.76 -14.11
CA ASP A 466 -17.32 10.17 -13.76
C ASP A 466 -16.42 10.67 -12.63
N ALA A 467 -15.89 9.78 -11.78
CA ALA A 467 -14.94 10.15 -10.74
C ALA A 467 -13.64 10.76 -11.31
N PHE A 468 -13.28 10.42 -12.56
CA PHE A 468 -12.08 10.91 -13.23
C PHE A 468 -12.33 12.04 -14.25
N TYR A 469 -13.58 12.49 -14.39
CA TYR A 469 -13.89 13.52 -15.38
C TYR A 469 -13.32 14.88 -14.97
N ASP A 470 -12.79 15.62 -15.94
CA ASP A 470 -12.42 17.02 -15.78
C ASP A 470 -13.65 17.94 -15.68
N GLU A 471 -13.40 19.26 -15.60
CA GLU A 471 -14.43 20.30 -15.64
C GLU A 471 -15.36 20.24 -16.88
N ASN A 472 -14.90 19.62 -17.97
CA ASN A 472 -15.63 19.47 -19.23
C ASN A 472 -16.39 18.13 -19.33
N GLY A 473 -16.33 17.29 -18.29
CA GLY A 473 -16.97 15.98 -18.30
C GLY A 473 -16.24 14.93 -19.15
N GLN A 474 -14.93 15.08 -19.33
CA GLN A 474 -14.12 14.21 -20.18
C GLN A 474 -13.08 13.44 -19.34
N ALA A 475 -12.75 12.22 -19.78
CA ALA A 475 -11.57 11.48 -19.35
C ALA A 475 -11.13 10.51 -20.44
N ALA A 476 -9.84 10.46 -20.76
CA ALA A 476 -9.31 9.58 -21.80
C ALA A 476 -9.18 8.13 -21.32
N ARG A 477 -9.40 7.16 -22.21
CA ARG A 477 -9.08 5.76 -21.91
C ARG A 477 -7.58 5.57 -21.71
N SER A 478 -7.20 4.80 -20.70
CA SER A 478 -5.79 4.49 -20.42
C SER A 478 -5.44 3.04 -20.73
N VAL A 479 -4.17 2.82 -21.06
CA VAL A 479 -3.62 1.51 -21.41
C VAL A 479 -2.24 1.39 -20.78
N LEU A 480 -1.97 0.24 -20.17
CA LEU A 480 -0.68 -0.14 -19.63
C LEU A 480 -0.24 -1.48 -20.22
N VAL A 481 1.05 -1.61 -20.49
CA VAL A 481 1.73 -2.89 -20.74
C VAL A 481 3.01 -2.89 -19.93
N GLN A 482 3.24 -3.93 -19.15
CA GLN A 482 4.48 -4.12 -18.40
C GLN A 482 5.01 -5.54 -18.55
N GLY A 483 6.33 -5.66 -18.68
CA GLY A 483 7.03 -6.94 -18.69
C GLY A 483 7.94 -7.02 -17.47
N ARG A 484 7.95 -8.17 -16.79
CA ARG A 484 8.79 -8.42 -15.62
C ARG A 484 9.51 -9.75 -15.77
N SER A 485 10.81 -9.74 -15.52
CA SER A 485 11.64 -10.95 -15.42
C SER A 485 12.15 -11.08 -13.99
N THR A 486 11.86 -12.19 -13.34
CA THR A 486 12.24 -12.45 -11.94
C THR A 486 13.14 -13.68 -11.88
N PHE A 487 14.31 -13.52 -11.28
CA PHE A 487 15.24 -14.59 -10.96
C PHE A 487 15.18 -14.87 -9.45
N LEU A 488 14.97 -16.14 -9.09
CA LEU A 488 14.99 -16.62 -7.72
C LEU A 488 16.26 -17.42 -7.49
N PHE A 489 16.92 -17.18 -6.36
CA PHE A 489 18.19 -17.79 -5.96
C PHE A 489 18.09 -18.45 -4.59
#